data_AF-A0A832CW16-F1
#
_entry.id   AF-A0A832CW16-F1
#
_cell.length_a   1.000
_cell.length_b   1.000
_cell.length_c   1.000
_cell.angle_alpha   90.00
_cell.angle_beta   90.00
_cell.angle_gamma   90.00
#
_symmetry.space_group_name_H-M   'P 1'
#
loop_
_entity.id
_entity.type
_entity.pdbx_description
1 polymer ?
#
loop_
_entity_poly.entity_id
_entity_poly.type
_entity_poly.pdbx_seq_one_letter_code
_entity_poly.pdbx_strand_id
1 'polypeptide(L)'
;MINVGLVGIGNIASMLIQSVEYYRRSDSTFGLLHELIGRYRVGDIRFSYAIDISREKVGVDLSDAIFAYPNMVRRFIDIPKLGVTVRMGKVLDGVAPHMLEDFRPAHLPEPSLKDIVRDLIDNGVDILVNLLPVGSEEASRFYAKAAVEAGVAFVNAIPVFIASSNDTIRDYAFKNKTPILGDDIKGQLGSTIIHRALASLVKMRGARVIETYQLNIGGNTDFKNMLLLERLASKKESKTMAVASTQDNPEELIREERVYAGPSGYI
;
A
#
# COMPACT_ATOMS: atom_id res chain seq x y z
N MET A 1 21.05 8.41 -3.91
CA MET A 1 20.64 7.27 -3.07
C MET A 1 19.60 7.73 -2.06
N ILE A 2 18.51 7.00 -1.94
CA ILE A 2 17.40 7.23 -1.00
C ILE A 2 17.22 5.93 -0.20
N ASN A 3 17.32 6.00 1.12
CA ASN A 3 17.14 4.88 2.03
C ASN A 3 15.65 4.67 2.31
N VAL A 4 15.12 3.54 1.86
CA VAL A 4 13.71 3.20 1.99
C VAL A 4 13.53 2.09 3.03
N GLY A 5 12.65 2.35 3.98
CA GLY A 5 12.11 1.37 4.92
C GLY A 5 10.75 0.85 4.44
N LEU A 6 10.47 -0.43 4.66
CA LEU A 6 9.18 -1.05 4.30
C LEU A 6 8.47 -1.61 5.54
N VAL A 7 7.17 -1.37 5.64
CA VAL A 7 6.29 -1.97 6.64
C VAL A 7 5.28 -2.87 5.94
N GLY A 8 5.38 -4.18 6.18
CA GLY A 8 4.59 -5.19 5.47
C GLY A 8 5.29 -5.67 4.21
N ILE A 9 5.88 -6.86 4.26
CA ILE A 9 6.67 -7.45 3.16
C ILE A 9 5.78 -8.37 2.33
N GLY A 10 4.68 -7.81 1.83
CA GLY A 10 3.68 -8.51 1.01
C GLY A 10 4.04 -8.60 -0.48
N ASN A 11 3.04 -8.96 -1.30
CA ASN A 11 3.17 -9.00 -2.76
C ASN A 11 3.64 -7.66 -3.36
N ILE A 12 3.16 -6.53 -2.84
CA ILE A 12 3.55 -5.20 -3.34
C ILE A 12 5.02 -4.90 -3.02
N ALA A 13 5.49 -5.24 -1.82
CA ALA A 13 6.91 -5.11 -1.46
C ALA A 13 7.80 -5.96 -2.38
N SER A 14 7.39 -7.19 -2.66
CA SER A 14 8.08 -8.09 -3.59
C SER A 14 8.18 -7.50 -5.00
N MET A 15 7.08 -6.96 -5.53
CA MET A 15 7.09 -6.29 -6.83
C MET A 15 7.95 -5.03 -6.84
N LEU A 16 7.89 -4.21 -5.79
CA LEU A 16 8.69 -2.99 -5.68
C LEU A 16 10.18 -3.29 -5.66
N ILE A 17 10.63 -4.24 -4.83
CA ILE A 17 12.05 -4.60 -4.73
C ILE A 17 12.57 -5.18 -6.03
N GLN A 18 11.81 -6.08 -6.66
CA GLN A 18 12.18 -6.63 -7.97
C GLN A 18 12.21 -5.57 -9.06
N SER A 19 11.26 -4.63 -9.05
CA SER A 19 11.23 -3.54 -10.03
C SER A 19 12.43 -2.61 -9.86
N VAL A 20 12.78 -2.23 -8.63
CA VAL A 20 13.98 -1.41 -8.37
C VAL A 20 15.23 -2.10 -8.92
N GLU A 21 15.39 -3.41 -8.67
CA GLU A 21 16.52 -4.16 -9.22
C GLU A 21 16.50 -4.23 -10.74
N TYR A 22 15.32 -4.40 -11.34
CA TYR A 22 15.15 -4.39 -12.79
C TYR A 22 15.59 -3.07 -13.41
N TYR A 23 15.13 -1.94 -12.88
CA TYR A 23 15.49 -0.61 -13.37
C TYR A 23 16.95 -0.22 -13.07
N ARG A 24 17.62 -0.86 -12.11
CA ARG A 24 19.08 -0.69 -11.94
C ARG A 24 19.88 -1.36 -13.04
N ARG A 25 19.39 -2.48 -13.57
CA ARG A 25 20.08 -3.29 -14.60
C ARG A 25 19.59 -3.01 -16.02
N SER A 26 18.62 -2.12 -16.17
CA SER A 26 17.94 -1.83 -17.43
C SER A 26 17.91 -0.34 -17.69
N ASP A 27 18.13 0.05 -18.94
CA ASP A 27 17.86 1.42 -19.41
C ASP A 27 16.38 1.67 -19.73
N SER A 28 15.51 0.67 -19.51
CA SER A 28 14.08 0.80 -19.77
C SER A 28 13.41 1.78 -18.81
N THR A 29 12.61 2.69 -19.36
CA THR A 29 11.71 3.56 -18.59
C THR A 29 10.24 3.13 -18.71
N PHE A 30 9.98 2.02 -19.41
CA PHE A 30 8.63 1.50 -19.64
C PHE A 30 7.91 1.25 -18.32
N GLY A 31 6.69 1.79 -18.17
CA GLY A 31 5.91 1.69 -16.95
C GLY A 31 6.22 2.77 -15.91
N LEU A 32 7.18 3.67 -16.16
CA LEU A 32 7.41 4.85 -15.33
C LEU A 32 6.78 6.08 -16.01
N LEU A 33 6.03 6.88 -15.24
CA LEU A 33 5.55 8.19 -15.72
C LEU A 33 6.70 9.18 -15.90
N HIS A 34 7.71 9.08 -15.02
CA HIS A 34 8.90 9.91 -15.05
C HIS A 34 10.13 9.03 -14.81
N GLU A 35 11.15 9.19 -15.67
CA GLU A 35 12.46 8.56 -15.44
C GLU A 35 13.15 9.17 -14.21
N LEU A 36 13.00 10.48 -14.04
CA LEU A 36 13.64 11.29 -13.01
C LEU A 36 12.58 12.09 -12.24
N ILE A 37 12.68 12.07 -10.91
CA ILE A 37 11.98 13.01 -10.03
C ILE A 37 13.04 13.81 -9.29
N GLY A 38 13.16 15.10 -9.64
CA GLY A 38 14.29 15.92 -9.23
C GLY A 38 15.58 15.34 -9.78
N ARG A 39 16.46 14.86 -8.89
CA ARG A 39 17.75 14.25 -9.24
C ARG A 39 17.79 12.73 -9.08
N TYR A 40 16.66 12.09 -8.77
CA TYR A 40 16.61 10.68 -8.39
C TYR A 40 15.95 9.83 -9.46
N ARG A 41 16.58 8.71 -9.82
CA ARG A 41 16.03 7.62 -10.61
C ARG A 41 15.48 6.53 -9.69
N VAL A 42 14.71 5.60 -10.25
CA VAL A 42 14.26 4.40 -9.50
C VAL A 42 15.45 3.61 -8.95
N GLY A 43 16.55 3.52 -9.71
CA GLY A 43 17.75 2.81 -9.28
C GLY A 43 18.45 3.42 -8.05
N ASP A 44 18.18 4.68 -7.71
CA ASP A 44 18.72 5.35 -6.53
C ASP A 44 18.05 4.91 -5.22
N ILE A 45 16.93 4.18 -5.28
CA ILE A 45 16.26 3.64 -4.09
C ILE A 45 17.15 2.54 -3.53
N ARG A 46 17.47 2.56 -2.23
CA ARG A 46 18.13 1.48 -1.49
C ARG A 46 17.24 1.07 -0.33
N PHE A 47 16.93 -0.20 -0.20
CA PHE A 47 16.21 -0.69 0.99
C PHE A 47 17.19 -0.81 2.15
N SER A 48 16.89 -0.17 3.28
CA SER A 48 17.75 -0.20 4.48
C SER A 48 17.03 -0.72 5.72
N TYR A 49 15.71 -0.88 5.67
CA TYR A 49 14.91 -1.31 6.80
C TYR A 49 13.66 -2.06 6.35
N ALA A 50 13.26 -3.09 7.08
CA ALA A 50 12.09 -3.88 6.75
C ALA A 50 11.43 -4.44 8.01
N ILE A 51 10.10 -4.33 8.08
CA ILE A 51 9.27 -4.87 9.14
C ILE A 51 8.21 -5.80 8.55
N ASP A 52 8.04 -6.96 9.17
CA ASP A 52 6.87 -7.83 8.99
C ASP A 52 6.51 -8.45 10.34
N ILE A 53 5.39 -9.16 10.38
CA ILE A 53 4.93 -9.90 11.56
C ILE A 53 4.94 -11.41 11.31
N SER A 54 5.05 -11.85 10.06
CA SER A 54 5.01 -13.26 9.70
C SER A 54 6.26 -14.00 10.17
N ARG A 55 6.07 -15.16 10.81
CA ARG A 55 7.17 -16.06 11.20
C ARG A 55 7.98 -16.58 10.01
N GLU A 56 7.41 -16.56 8.81
CA GLU A 56 8.09 -16.97 7.58
C GLU A 56 9.06 -15.90 7.04
N LYS A 57 8.96 -14.66 7.57
CA LYS A 57 9.67 -13.48 7.06
C LYS A 57 10.60 -12.88 8.11
N VAL A 58 10.16 -12.79 9.37
CA VAL A 58 10.95 -12.19 10.45
C VAL A 58 12.24 -12.98 10.68
N GLY A 59 13.37 -12.27 10.79
CA GLY A 59 14.70 -12.85 10.95
C GLY A 59 15.37 -13.28 9.64
N VAL A 60 14.69 -13.15 8.51
CA VAL A 60 15.20 -13.53 7.18
C VAL A 60 15.71 -12.30 6.42
N ASP A 61 16.69 -12.48 5.54
CA ASP A 61 17.11 -11.40 4.63
C ASP A 61 15.94 -11.00 3.71
N LEU A 62 15.79 -9.70 3.50
CA LEU A 62 14.73 -9.13 2.68
C LEU A 62 14.73 -9.70 1.24
N SER A 63 15.87 -10.11 0.68
CA SER A 63 15.96 -10.75 -0.64
C SER A 63 15.15 -12.05 -0.72
N ASP A 64 15.03 -12.78 0.39
CA ASP A 64 14.34 -14.06 0.46
C ASP A 64 12.92 -13.87 1.00
N ALA A 65 12.74 -12.99 2.00
CA ALA A 65 11.46 -12.73 2.65
C ALA A 65 10.37 -12.25 1.66
N ILE A 66 10.76 -11.54 0.60
CA ILE A 66 9.82 -11.11 -0.46
C ILE A 66 9.21 -12.28 -1.26
N PHE A 67 9.80 -13.46 -1.21
CA PHE A 67 9.30 -14.68 -1.85
C PHE A 67 8.72 -15.67 -0.84
N ALA A 68 8.80 -15.39 0.46
CA ALA A 68 8.23 -16.22 1.49
C ALA A 68 6.69 -16.17 1.45
N TYR A 69 6.06 -17.29 1.82
CA TYR A 69 4.62 -17.40 1.94
C TYR A 69 4.05 -16.28 2.86
N PRO A 70 2.87 -15.70 2.57
CA PRO A 70 1.94 -16.03 1.49
C PRO A 70 2.15 -15.21 0.21
N ASN A 71 3.36 -14.67 -0.01
CA ASN A 71 3.63 -13.97 -1.25
C ASN A 71 3.58 -14.94 -2.43
N MET A 72 2.95 -14.51 -3.53
CA MET A 72 2.70 -15.31 -4.72
C MET A 72 3.27 -14.64 -5.98
N VAL A 73 4.06 -13.59 -5.80
CA VAL A 73 4.64 -12.83 -6.90
C VAL A 73 5.63 -13.70 -7.66
N ARG A 74 5.45 -13.79 -8.98
CA ARG A 74 6.42 -14.44 -9.87
C ARG A 74 7.77 -13.75 -9.76
N ARG A 75 8.82 -14.54 -9.52
CA ARG A 75 10.20 -14.06 -9.66
C ARG A 75 10.49 -13.76 -11.12
N PHE A 76 10.78 -12.49 -11.44
CA PHE A 76 11.11 -12.05 -12.79
C PHE A 76 12.53 -11.48 -12.91
N ILE A 77 13.22 -11.32 -11.78
CA ILE A 77 14.62 -10.94 -11.73
C ILE A 77 15.28 -11.53 -10.49
N ASP A 78 16.59 -11.81 -10.58
CA ASP A 78 17.38 -12.28 -9.45
C ASP A 78 17.77 -11.14 -8.53
N ILE A 79 17.41 -11.28 -7.26
CA ILE A 79 17.72 -10.31 -6.21
C ILE A 79 18.99 -10.76 -5.48
N PRO A 80 20.06 -9.94 -5.47
CA PRO A 80 21.23 -10.23 -4.64
C PRO A 80 20.84 -10.10 -3.17
N LYS A 81 21.66 -10.67 -2.28
CA LYS A 81 21.49 -10.45 -0.84
C LYS A 81 21.47 -8.96 -0.54
N LEU A 82 20.43 -8.50 0.15
CA LEU A 82 20.25 -7.08 0.44
C LEU A 82 20.95 -6.69 1.75
N GLY A 83 21.25 -7.65 2.62
CA GLY A 83 21.84 -7.40 3.93
C GLY A 83 20.87 -6.72 4.90
N VAL A 84 19.57 -6.80 4.60
CA VAL A 84 18.50 -6.19 5.40
C VAL A 84 17.69 -7.32 6.02
N THR A 85 17.88 -7.57 7.30
CA THR A 85 17.09 -8.56 8.03
C THR A 85 15.70 -7.99 8.34
N VAL A 86 14.64 -8.71 7.98
CA VAL A 86 13.27 -8.32 8.31
C VAL A 86 13.06 -8.44 9.82
N ARG A 87 12.61 -7.35 10.44
CA ARG A 87 12.42 -7.26 11.89
C ARG A 87 10.96 -7.50 12.28
N MET A 88 10.77 -7.95 13.51
CA MET A 88 9.44 -8.10 14.09
C MET A 88 8.77 -6.72 14.23
N GLY A 89 7.53 -6.61 13.73
CA GLY A 89 6.71 -5.42 13.84
C GLY A 89 5.73 -5.42 15.02
N LYS A 90 5.17 -4.25 15.31
CA LYS A 90 3.96 -4.13 16.13
C LYS A 90 2.75 -4.62 15.32
N VAL A 91 1.96 -5.53 15.89
CA VAL A 91 0.85 -6.20 15.19
C VAL A 91 -0.40 -5.33 15.14
N LEU A 92 -0.90 -4.89 16.30
CA LEU A 92 -2.15 -4.11 16.44
C LEU A 92 -3.31 -4.74 15.62
N ASP A 93 -4.05 -3.95 14.85
CA ASP A 93 -5.11 -4.38 13.93
C ASP A 93 -4.59 -4.81 12.54
N GLY A 94 -3.29 -5.06 12.44
CA GLY A 94 -2.58 -5.53 11.25
C GLY A 94 -3.09 -6.86 10.69
N VAL A 95 -3.69 -7.70 11.54
CA VAL A 95 -4.07 -9.08 11.19
C VAL A 95 -5.56 -9.28 11.48
N ALA A 96 -6.35 -9.46 10.43
CA ALA A 96 -7.75 -9.85 10.58
C ALA A 96 -7.86 -11.30 11.10
N PRO A 97 -8.90 -11.66 11.87
CA PRO A 97 -9.06 -13.01 12.43
C PRO A 97 -8.98 -14.13 11.37
N HIS A 98 -9.59 -13.92 10.20
CA HIS A 98 -9.59 -14.90 9.11
C HIS A 98 -8.27 -14.98 8.33
N MET A 99 -7.32 -14.07 8.60
CA MET A 99 -6.00 -14.02 7.95
C MET A 99 -4.89 -14.61 8.83
N LEU A 100 -5.19 -15.08 10.05
CA LEU A 100 -4.20 -15.63 10.98
C LEU A 100 -3.38 -16.78 10.36
N GLU A 101 -4.05 -17.71 9.67
CA GLU A 101 -3.42 -18.87 9.02
C GLU A 101 -2.55 -18.50 7.82
N ASP A 102 -2.90 -17.42 7.11
CA ASP A 102 -2.14 -16.94 5.96
C ASP A 102 -0.95 -16.09 6.39
N PHE A 103 -1.15 -15.16 7.32
CA PHE A 103 -0.10 -14.23 7.77
C PHE A 103 0.85 -14.87 8.78
N ARG A 104 0.41 -15.87 9.54
CA ARG A 104 1.21 -16.65 10.51
C ARG A 104 2.08 -15.75 11.40
N PRO A 105 1.47 -14.90 12.24
CA PRO A 105 2.22 -14.00 13.11
C PRO A 105 3.26 -14.75 13.96
N ALA A 106 4.46 -14.22 14.06
CA ALA A 106 5.51 -14.75 14.92
C ALA A 106 5.19 -14.47 16.39
N HIS A 107 5.46 -15.45 17.26
CA HIS A 107 5.36 -15.28 18.71
C HIS A 107 6.65 -14.69 19.29
N LEU A 108 7.03 -13.50 18.79
CA LEU A 108 8.21 -12.76 19.23
C LEU A 108 7.78 -11.47 19.95
N PRO A 109 8.63 -10.90 20.82
CA PRO A 109 8.34 -9.62 21.46
C PRO A 109 8.08 -8.52 20.43
N GLU A 110 6.95 -7.83 20.56
CA GLU A 110 6.63 -6.70 19.70
C GLU A 110 7.42 -5.45 20.13
N PRO A 111 7.98 -4.67 19.18
CA PRO A 111 8.72 -3.46 19.50
C PRO A 111 7.80 -2.36 20.07
N SER A 112 8.35 -1.52 20.93
CA SER A 112 7.68 -0.27 21.32
C SER A 112 7.81 0.78 20.20
N LEU A 113 7.02 1.87 20.31
CA LEU A 113 7.17 3.01 19.39
C LEU A 113 8.62 3.55 19.38
N LYS A 114 9.24 3.64 20.56
CA LYS A 114 10.62 4.13 20.71
C LYS A 114 11.64 3.21 20.03
N ASP A 115 11.39 1.90 20.05
CA ASP A 115 12.26 0.94 19.36
C ASP A 115 12.21 1.14 17.84
N ILE A 116 11.01 1.34 17.28
CA ILE A 116 10.85 1.64 15.85
C ILE A 116 11.52 2.98 15.51
N VAL A 117 11.30 4.03 16.29
CA VAL A 117 11.92 5.35 16.07
C VAL A 117 13.44 5.24 16.06
N ARG A 118 14.02 4.56 17.06
CA ARG A 118 15.47 4.32 17.12
C ARG A 118 15.96 3.55 15.90
N ASP A 119 15.28 2.46 15.54
CA ASP A 119 15.66 1.64 14.40
C ASP A 119 15.66 2.45 13.08
N LEU A 120 14.66 3.32 12.86
CA LEU A 120 14.58 4.15 11.66
C LEU A 120 15.78 5.12 11.57
N ILE A 121 16.16 5.72 12.70
CA ILE A 121 17.30 6.64 12.81
C ILE A 121 18.61 5.87 12.59
N ASP A 122 18.80 4.75 13.29
CA ASP A 122 20.03 3.94 13.24
C ASP A 122 20.31 3.37 11.84
N ASN A 123 19.24 3.06 11.08
CA ASN A 123 19.33 2.59 9.69
C ASN A 123 19.30 3.72 8.65
N GLY A 124 19.32 4.98 9.10
CA GLY A 124 19.36 6.17 8.24
C GLY A 124 18.23 6.21 7.21
N VAL A 125 17.01 5.79 7.60
CA VAL A 125 15.86 5.72 6.70
C VAL A 125 15.43 7.13 6.29
N ASP A 126 15.29 7.37 4.99
CA ASP A 126 14.78 8.64 4.46
C ASP A 126 13.26 8.60 4.28
N ILE A 127 12.73 7.44 3.84
CA ILE A 127 11.31 7.22 3.55
C ILE A 127 10.84 5.89 4.13
N LEU A 128 9.77 5.89 4.93
CA LEU A 128 9.07 4.70 5.38
C LEU A 128 7.80 4.48 4.55
N VAL A 129 7.69 3.34 3.88
CA VAL A 129 6.53 2.98 3.06
C VAL A 129 5.65 1.98 3.80
N ASN A 130 4.40 2.35 4.02
CA ASN A 130 3.38 1.49 4.61
C ASN A 130 2.67 0.66 3.54
N LEU A 131 2.88 -0.65 3.60
CA LEU A 131 2.30 -1.67 2.71
C LEU A 131 1.48 -2.70 3.51
N LEU A 132 0.92 -2.28 4.66
CA LEU A 132 0.11 -3.13 5.51
C LEU A 132 -1.19 -3.60 4.81
N PRO A 133 -1.89 -4.59 5.39
CA PRO A 133 -3.21 -5.00 4.89
C PRO A 133 -4.24 -3.87 4.99
N VAL A 134 -5.24 -3.89 4.10
CA VAL A 134 -6.40 -3.00 4.18
C VAL A 134 -7.13 -3.19 5.51
N GLY A 135 -7.50 -2.09 6.16
CA GLY A 135 -8.18 -2.07 7.46
C GLY A 135 -7.25 -2.05 8.67
N SER A 136 -5.93 -1.92 8.46
CA SER A 136 -4.93 -1.80 9.53
C SER A 136 -4.76 -0.33 9.95
N GLU A 137 -5.77 0.21 10.61
CA GLU A 137 -5.89 1.60 11.01
C GLU A 137 -4.93 1.99 12.14
N GLU A 138 -4.97 1.27 13.25
CA GLU A 138 -4.11 1.52 14.42
C GLU A 138 -2.65 1.28 14.07
N ALA A 139 -2.36 0.20 13.34
CA ALA A 139 -1.01 -0.11 12.88
C ALA A 139 -0.46 0.98 11.96
N SER A 140 -1.24 1.43 10.97
CA SER A 140 -0.78 2.49 10.05
C SER A 140 -0.51 3.80 10.79
N ARG A 141 -1.36 4.18 11.75
CA ARG A 141 -1.15 5.35 12.60
C ARG A 141 0.06 5.20 13.51
N PHE A 142 0.31 4.01 14.06
CA PHE A 142 1.50 3.72 14.87
C PHE A 142 2.79 3.92 14.07
N TYR A 143 2.88 3.36 12.86
CA TYR A 143 4.07 3.52 12.01
C TYR A 143 4.22 4.92 11.44
N ALA A 144 3.12 5.59 11.10
CA ALA A 144 3.15 6.99 10.68
C ALA A 144 3.68 7.89 11.81
N LYS A 145 3.23 7.67 13.04
CA LYS A 145 3.74 8.37 14.23
C LYS A 145 5.23 8.11 14.44
N ALA A 146 5.68 6.86 14.29
CA ALA A 146 7.10 6.51 14.42
C ALA A 146 7.96 7.22 13.35
N ALA A 147 7.48 7.27 12.11
CA ALA A 147 8.17 7.99 11.04
C ALA A 147 8.29 9.48 11.35
N VAL A 148 7.21 10.12 11.81
CA VAL A 148 7.24 11.54 12.21
C VAL A 148 8.17 11.80 13.40
N GLU A 149 8.16 10.95 14.43
CA GLU A 149 9.08 11.07 15.58
C GLU A 149 10.55 10.90 15.17
N ALA A 150 10.83 10.09 14.14
CA ALA A 150 12.16 9.88 13.60
C ALA A 150 12.58 10.94 12.56
N GLY A 151 11.68 11.85 12.14
CA GLY A 151 11.92 12.81 11.06
C GLY A 151 12.00 12.18 9.67
N VAL A 152 11.37 11.02 9.48
CA VAL A 152 11.39 10.18 8.28
C VAL A 152 10.12 10.41 7.47
N ALA A 153 10.24 10.66 6.17
CA ALA A 153 9.07 10.83 5.32
C ALA A 153 8.20 9.57 5.31
N PHE A 154 6.88 9.71 5.31
CA PHE A 154 5.96 8.57 5.35
C PHE A 154 5.14 8.47 4.07
N VAL A 155 5.12 7.29 3.45
CA VAL A 155 4.28 7.00 2.27
C VAL A 155 3.25 5.96 2.66
N ASN A 156 1.98 6.39 2.73
CA ASN A 156 0.86 5.52 3.04
C ASN A 156 0.26 4.92 1.77
N ALA A 157 0.50 3.63 1.54
CA ALA A 157 0.03 2.97 0.32
C ALA A 157 -1.35 2.32 0.46
N ILE A 158 -1.99 2.41 1.62
CA ILE A 158 -3.23 1.69 1.91
C ILE A 158 -4.37 2.70 2.13
N PRO A 159 -5.65 2.30 2.03
CA PRO A 159 -6.80 3.20 2.15
C PRO A 159 -7.17 3.51 3.61
N VAL A 160 -6.17 3.83 4.43
CA VAL A 160 -6.37 4.37 5.79
C VAL A 160 -6.14 5.87 5.69
N PHE A 161 -7.11 6.69 6.10
CA PHE A 161 -7.02 8.14 5.93
C PHE A 161 -6.10 8.77 6.97
N ILE A 162 -4.87 9.12 6.54
CA ILE A 162 -3.85 9.80 7.34
C ILE A 162 -3.51 11.14 6.67
N ALA A 163 -3.17 11.11 5.39
CA ALA A 163 -2.80 12.31 4.65
C ALA A 163 -4.05 13.13 4.21
N SER A 164 -5.15 12.45 3.88
CA SER A 164 -6.35 13.08 3.31
C SER A 164 -7.40 13.50 4.34
N SER A 165 -7.17 13.22 5.63
CA SER A 165 -8.08 13.57 6.73
C SER A 165 -7.51 14.68 7.62
N ASN A 166 -8.30 15.12 8.60
CA ASN A 166 -7.82 15.96 9.71
C ASN A 166 -7.24 15.08 10.83
N ASP A 167 -6.47 14.04 10.47
CA ASP A 167 -5.83 13.17 11.45
C ASP A 167 -4.77 13.95 12.23
N THR A 168 -4.71 13.73 13.54
CA THR A 168 -3.71 14.35 14.43
C THR A 168 -2.26 14.09 13.98
N ILE A 169 -1.99 12.98 13.29
CA ILE A 169 -0.68 12.64 12.75
C ILE A 169 -0.28 13.61 11.64
N ARG A 170 -1.22 14.08 10.82
CA ARG A 170 -0.96 15.07 9.77
C ARG A 170 -0.49 16.39 10.37
N ASP A 171 -1.17 16.86 11.41
CA ASP A 171 -0.78 18.08 12.13
C ASP A 171 0.57 17.91 12.83
N TYR A 172 0.81 16.72 13.40
CA TYR A 172 2.08 16.39 14.03
C TYR A 172 3.23 16.36 13.01
N ALA A 173 3.01 15.78 11.83
CA ALA A 173 3.99 15.76 10.73
C ALA A 173 4.31 17.17 10.24
N PHE A 174 3.29 18.01 10.07
CA PHE A 174 3.48 19.41 9.67
C PHE A 174 4.35 20.18 10.68
N LYS A 175 4.09 20.03 11.98
CA LYS A 175 4.89 20.65 13.05
C LYS A 175 6.35 20.19 13.04
N ASN A 176 6.59 18.90 12.76
CA ASN A 176 7.94 18.32 12.68
C ASN A 176 8.57 18.44 11.28
N LYS A 177 7.92 19.12 10.33
CA LYS A 177 8.38 19.28 8.94
C LYS A 177 8.67 17.93 8.25
N THR A 178 7.90 16.91 8.59
CA THR A 178 8.01 15.57 8.02
C THR A 178 7.01 15.38 6.88
N PRO A 179 7.44 15.06 5.65
CA PRO A 179 6.51 14.80 4.54
C PRO A 179 5.66 13.56 4.77
N ILE A 180 4.36 13.67 4.46
CA ILE A 180 3.44 12.53 4.37
C ILE A 180 2.83 12.51 2.97
N LEU A 181 2.91 11.37 2.30
CA LEU A 181 2.25 11.11 1.02
C LEU A 181 1.23 9.99 1.20
N GLY A 182 0.00 10.21 0.78
CA GLY A 182 -1.10 9.25 0.91
C GLY A 182 -2.43 9.87 0.48
N ASP A 183 -3.54 9.15 0.53
CA ASP A 183 -3.67 7.75 0.95
C ASP A 183 -4.07 6.87 -0.26
N ASP A 184 -3.87 5.54 -0.15
CA ASP A 184 -4.18 4.52 -1.17
C ASP A 184 -3.40 4.68 -2.49
N ILE A 185 -2.38 3.83 -2.74
CA ILE A 185 -1.67 3.86 -4.02
C ILE A 185 -2.60 3.46 -5.17
N LYS A 186 -2.45 4.14 -6.30
CA LYS A 186 -3.20 3.85 -7.52
C LYS A 186 -2.44 2.87 -8.40
N GLY A 187 -3.14 1.85 -8.88
CA GLY A 187 -2.65 1.04 -10.00
C GLY A 187 -2.59 1.88 -11.28
N GLN A 188 -1.63 1.59 -12.15
CA GLN A 188 -1.48 2.30 -13.43
C GLN A 188 -2.72 2.13 -14.33
N LEU A 189 -3.18 0.89 -14.45
CA LEU A 189 -4.38 0.53 -15.20
C LEU A 189 -5.22 -0.47 -14.40
N GLY A 190 -6.05 0.06 -13.51
CA GLY A 190 -7.03 -0.72 -12.75
C GLY A 190 -8.43 -0.69 -13.37
N SER A 191 -9.31 -1.56 -12.89
CA SER A 191 -10.71 -1.60 -13.32
C SER A 191 -11.44 -0.26 -13.09
N THR A 192 -11.15 0.43 -11.98
CA THR A 192 -11.76 1.74 -11.68
C THR A 192 -11.41 2.83 -12.70
N ILE A 193 -10.15 2.91 -13.18
CA ILE A 193 -9.77 3.94 -14.17
C ILE A 193 -10.37 3.64 -15.54
N ILE A 194 -10.44 2.36 -15.92
CA ILE A 194 -11.10 1.93 -17.17
C ILE A 194 -12.59 2.26 -17.12
N HIS A 195 -13.28 1.89 -16.05
CA HIS A 195 -14.70 2.17 -15.88
C HIS A 195 -14.97 3.67 -15.91
N ARG A 196 -14.16 4.46 -15.19
CA ARG A 196 -14.26 5.92 -15.20
C ARG A 196 -14.08 6.50 -16.60
N ALA A 197 -13.09 6.04 -17.37
CA ALA A 197 -12.86 6.50 -18.73
C ALA A 197 -14.06 6.19 -19.65
N LEU A 198 -14.64 5.00 -19.55
CA LEU A 198 -15.84 4.63 -20.32
C LEU A 198 -17.06 5.46 -19.92
N ALA A 199 -17.31 5.65 -18.62
CA ALA A 199 -18.42 6.46 -18.12
C ALA A 199 -18.29 7.94 -18.55
N SER A 200 -17.08 8.49 -18.50
CA SER A 200 -16.79 9.83 -19.03
C SER A 200 -17.01 9.93 -20.54
N LEU A 201 -16.60 8.91 -21.30
CA LEU A 201 -16.83 8.88 -22.75
C LEU A 201 -18.32 8.87 -23.11
N VAL A 202 -19.14 8.08 -22.41
CA VAL A 202 -20.61 8.05 -22.58
C VAL A 202 -21.19 9.45 -22.42
N LYS A 203 -20.81 10.15 -21.34
CA LYS A 203 -21.21 11.53 -21.08
C LYS A 203 -20.76 12.49 -22.17
N MET A 204 -19.50 12.40 -22.61
CA MET A 204 -18.96 13.24 -23.69
C MET A 204 -19.70 13.07 -25.02
N ARG A 205 -20.38 11.94 -25.24
CA ARG A 205 -21.20 11.67 -26.42
C ARG A 205 -22.66 12.08 -26.27
N GLY A 206 -23.02 12.74 -25.16
CA GLY A 206 -24.39 13.19 -24.88
C GLY A 206 -25.31 12.09 -24.37
N ALA A 207 -24.78 10.93 -23.99
CA ALA A 207 -25.54 9.86 -23.36
C ALA A 207 -25.37 9.90 -21.84
N ARG A 208 -26.30 9.28 -21.12
CA ARG A 208 -26.27 9.19 -19.65
C ARG A 208 -26.10 7.74 -19.22
N VAL A 209 -25.25 7.50 -18.23
CA VAL A 209 -25.19 6.21 -17.55
C VAL A 209 -26.44 6.06 -16.68
N ILE A 210 -27.27 5.07 -17.00
CA ILE A 210 -28.48 4.76 -16.23
C ILE A 210 -28.13 3.86 -15.05
N GLU A 211 -27.38 2.78 -15.30
CA GLU A 211 -26.93 1.82 -14.30
C GLU A 211 -25.57 1.28 -14.73
N THR A 212 -24.72 0.94 -13.77
CA THR A 212 -23.44 0.30 -14.06
C THR A 212 -22.88 -0.45 -12.84
N TYR A 213 -22.15 -1.53 -13.09
CA TYR A 213 -21.49 -2.30 -12.05
C TYR A 213 -20.09 -2.74 -12.47
N GLN A 214 -19.21 -2.91 -11.48
CA GLN A 214 -17.85 -3.40 -11.64
C GLN A 214 -17.57 -4.48 -10.61
N LEU A 215 -17.33 -5.70 -11.09
CA LEU A 215 -16.96 -6.84 -10.26
C LEU A 215 -15.45 -7.07 -10.31
N ASN A 216 -14.81 -7.19 -9.14
CA ASN A 216 -13.37 -7.45 -9.05
C ASN A 216 -13.12 -8.74 -8.27
N ILE A 217 -12.43 -9.70 -8.87
CA ILE A 217 -12.07 -10.99 -8.26
C ILE A 217 -10.55 -11.15 -8.34
N GLY A 218 -9.93 -11.69 -7.29
CA GLY A 218 -8.49 -11.95 -7.28
C GLY A 218 -8.11 -13.01 -6.25
N GLY A 219 -6.94 -13.64 -6.45
CA GLY A 219 -6.52 -14.80 -5.66
C GLY A 219 -5.39 -14.56 -4.67
N ASN A 220 -5.07 -13.31 -4.36
CA ASN A 220 -4.01 -12.97 -3.42
C ASN A 220 -4.54 -12.64 -2.02
N THR A 221 -3.64 -12.51 -1.05
CA THR A 221 -3.99 -12.21 0.34
C THR A 221 -4.62 -10.83 0.56
N ASP A 222 -4.43 -9.86 -0.35
CA ASP A 222 -5.15 -8.57 -0.28
C ASP A 222 -6.65 -8.81 -0.56
N PHE A 223 -6.98 -9.54 -1.63
CA PHE A 223 -8.38 -9.90 -1.92
C PHE A 223 -9.00 -10.77 -0.81
N LYS A 224 -8.25 -11.72 -0.24
CA LYS A 224 -8.72 -12.54 0.88
C LYS A 224 -8.96 -11.72 2.15
N ASN A 225 -8.06 -10.78 2.46
CA ASN A 225 -8.20 -9.85 3.58
C ASN A 225 -9.46 -8.98 3.43
N MET A 226 -9.83 -8.65 2.19
CA MET A 226 -11.01 -7.88 1.85
C MET A 226 -12.34 -8.66 1.86
N LEU A 227 -12.36 -9.95 2.22
CA LEU A 227 -13.62 -10.72 2.35
C LEU A 227 -14.49 -10.25 3.53
N LEU A 228 -13.89 -9.64 4.55
CA LEU A 228 -14.61 -9.12 5.70
C LEU A 228 -15.32 -7.80 5.33
N LEU A 229 -16.66 -7.81 5.35
CA LEU A 229 -17.50 -6.66 4.97
C LEU A 229 -17.18 -5.37 5.74
N GLU A 230 -16.78 -5.46 7.01
CA GLU A 230 -16.42 -4.29 7.82
C GLU A 230 -15.16 -3.58 7.30
N ARG A 231 -14.22 -4.31 6.70
CA ARG A 231 -13.00 -3.75 6.08
C ARG A 231 -13.25 -3.21 4.66
N LEU A 232 -14.45 -3.43 4.10
CA LEU A 232 -14.82 -3.05 2.74
C LEU A 232 -15.46 -1.67 2.62
N ALA A 233 -16.04 -1.14 3.69
CA ALA A 233 -16.89 0.06 3.64
C ALA A 233 -16.19 1.25 2.96
N SER A 234 -15.01 1.63 3.45
CA SER A 234 -14.25 2.77 2.93
C SER A 234 -13.80 2.60 1.47
N LYS A 235 -13.38 1.39 1.09
CA LYS A 235 -12.89 1.09 -0.27
C LYS A 235 -14.04 0.94 -1.28
N LYS A 236 -15.21 0.46 -0.87
CA LYS A 236 -16.45 0.46 -1.67
C LYS A 236 -16.92 1.88 -1.94
N GLU A 237 -16.98 2.71 -0.90
CA GLU A 237 -17.38 4.12 -1.01
C GLU A 237 -16.45 4.89 -1.95
N SER A 238 -15.14 4.83 -1.72
CA SER A 238 -14.14 5.52 -2.53
C SER A 238 -14.21 5.12 -4.03
N LYS A 239 -14.36 3.82 -4.33
CA LYS A 239 -14.45 3.33 -5.73
C LYS A 239 -15.76 3.68 -6.40
N THR A 240 -16.88 3.56 -5.67
CA THR A 240 -18.21 3.89 -6.20
C THR A 240 -18.27 5.39 -6.50
N MET A 241 -17.73 6.22 -5.59
CA MET A 241 -17.68 7.66 -5.78
C MET A 241 -16.77 8.07 -6.96
N ALA A 242 -15.65 7.37 -7.17
CA ALA A 242 -14.77 7.64 -8.31
C ALA A 242 -15.44 7.43 -9.68
N VAL A 243 -16.46 6.56 -9.77
CA VAL A 243 -17.26 6.36 -10.99
C VAL A 243 -18.42 7.35 -11.05
N ALA A 244 -19.20 7.46 -9.97
CA ALA A 244 -20.40 8.29 -9.92
C ALA A 244 -20.08 9.79 -10.16
N SER A 245 -18.94 10.28 -9.67
CA SER A 245 -18.45 11.66 -9.87
C SER A 245 -18.21 12.06 -11.34
N THR A 246 -18.22 11.10 -12.28
CA THR A 246 -18.17 11.42 -13.71
C THR A 246 -19.52 11.90 -14.28
N GLN A 247 -20.62 11.64 -13.57
CA GLN A 247 -21.98 11.95 -14.00
C GLN A 247 -22.47 13.27 -13.37
N ASP A 248 -23.60 13.81 -13.84
CA ASP A 248 -24.13 15.10 -13.36
C ASP A 248 -24.86 15.00 -12.00
N ASN A 249 -25.29 13.80 -11.61
CA ASN A 249 -26.04 13.52 -10.38
C ASN A 249 -25.39 12.42 -9.53
N PRO A 250 -24.11 12.58 -9.12
CA PRO A 250 -23.34 11.56 -8.42
C PRO A 250 -24.00 11.06 -7.13
N GLU A 251 -24.55 11.96 -6.33
CA GLU A 251 -25.17 11.65 -5.03
C GLU A 251 -26.44 10.82 -5.19
N GLU A 252 -27.27 11.15 -6.20
CA GLU A 252 -28.49 10.40 -6.53
C GLU A 252 -28.16 8.98 -6.99
N LEU A 253 -27.18 8.83 -7.89
CA LEU A 253 -26.73 7.52 -8.38
C LEU A 253 -26.21 6.60 -7.27
N ILE A 254 -25.55 7.17 -6.26
CA ILE A 254 -25.09 6.42 -5.08
C ILE A 254 -26.27 6.07 -4.18
N ARG A 255 -27.14 7.04 -3.88
CA ARG A 255 -28.30 6.86 -3.00
C ARG A 255 -29.28 5.83 -3.54
N GLU A 256 -29.45 5.76 -4.86
CA GLU A 256 -30.29 4.79 -5.56
C GLU A 256 -29.58 3.45 -5.83
N GLU A 257 -28.33 3.28 -5.38
CA GLU A 257 -27.50 2.09 -5.61
C GLU A 257 -27.31 1.70 -7.09
N ARG A 258 -27.39 2.68 -8.00
CA ARG A 258 -27.31 2.47 -9.46
C ARG A 258 -25.88 2.36 -9.99
N VAL A 259 -24.91 2.62 -9.13
CA VAL A 259 -23.48 2.46 -9.40
C VAL A 259 -22.90 1.53 -8.34
N TYR A 260 -22.28 0.44 -8.78
CA TYR A 260 -21.55 -0.47 -7.91
C TYR A 260 -20.10 -0.62 -8.37
N ALA A 261 -19.14 -0.36 -7.48
CA ALA A 261 -17.74 -0.70 -7.73
C ALA A 261 -17.04 -1.15 -6.44
N GLY A 262 -16.54 -2.39 -6.42
CA GLY A 262 -15.89 -2.93 -5.24
C GLY A 262 -15.24 -4.29 -5.47
N PRO A 263 -14.49 -4.81 -4.48
CA PRO A 263 -14.11 -6.21 -4.44
C PRO A 263 -15.37 -7.08 -4.39
N SER A 264 -15.37 -8.17 -5.16
CA SER A 264 -16.54 -9.02 -5.36
C SER A 264 -16.27 -10.48 -5.01
N GLY A 265 -15.01 -10.89 -4.86
CA GLY A 265 -14.70 -12.24 -4.45
C GLY A 265 -13.21 -12.55 -4.40
N TYR A 266 -12.92 -13.75 -3.90
CA TYR A 266 -11.60 -14.37 -3.82
C TYR A 266 -11.67 -15.77 -4.46
N ILE A 267 -10.69 -16.11 -5.31
CA ILE A 267 -10.55 -17.42 -5.97
C ILE A 267 -9.10 -17.89 -5.84
#